data_AF-A0A2A4QZE4-F1
#
_entry.id   AF-A0A2A4QZE4-F1
#
_cell.length_a   1.000
_cell.length_b   1.000
_cell.length_c   1.000
_cell.angle_alpha   90.00
_cell.angle_beta   90.00
_cell.angle_gamma   90.00
#
_symmetry.space_group_name_H-M   'P 1'
#
loop_
_entity.id
_entity.type
_entity.pdbx_description
1 polymer ?
#
loop_
_entity_poly.entity_id
_entity_poly.type
_entity_poly.pdbx_seq_one_letter_code
_entity_poly.pdbx_strand_id
1 'polypeptide(L)'
;MLCSEKELCLSEEHDGIISLPTDAKIGSSAALVLGLDDPIIEIEVTPNRGDWSGVYGIARDLAATGIGTLRWLINAPKIKATVVDMRGMPCVITAPDPRCFAVHKMWLSKQEGRNPQKKGKDRAQALIVAELVREYLPMLKFEPEQLRMFPKALLDSFSDELDHM
;
A
#
# COMPACT_ATOMS: atom_id res chain seq x y z
N MET A 1 -35.81 20.47 -12.64
CA MET A 1 -35.02 20.64 -13.89
C MET A 1 -34.16 19.39 -14.04
N LEU A 2 -34.03 18.86 -15.25
CA LEU A 2 -33.06 17.80 -15.54
C LEU A 2 -31.75 18.49 -15.92
N CYS A 3 -30.63 18.05 -15.36
CA CYS A 3 -29.35 18.76 -15.45
C CYS A 3 -28.33 18.01 -16.32
N SER A 4 -27.50 18.76 -17.03
CA SER A 4 -26.29 18.33 -17.73
C SER A 4 -25.06 18.29 -16.82
N GLU A 5 -23.96 17.69 -17.27
CA GLU A 5 -22.69 17.70 -16.54
C GLU A 5 -22.14 19.11 -16.33
N LYS A 6 -22.32 19.99 -17.33
CA LYS A 6 -21.91 21.39 -17.27
C LYS A 6 -22.65 22.19 -16.21
N GLU A 7 -23.97 22.01 -16.12
CA GLU A 7 -24.78 22.68 -15.09
C GLU A 7 -24.43 22.22 -13.67
N LEU A 8 -23.86 21.02 -13.54
CA LEU A 8 -23.37 20.46 -12.27
C LEU A 8 -21.86 20.74 -12.04
N CYS A 9 -21.21 21.49 -12.92
CA CYS A 9 -19.78 21.80 -12.87
C CYS A 9 -18.87 20.56 -12.84
N LEU A 10 -19.27 19.47 -13.51
CA LEU A 10 -18.50 18.21 -13.57
C LEU A 10 -17.61 18.14 -14.80
N SER A 11 -18.06 18.75 -15.90
CA SER A 11 -17.40 18.72 -17.20
C SER A 11 -17.81 19.96 -18.00
N GLU A 12 -17.06 20.28 -19.05
CA GLU A 12 -17.45 21.29 -20.05
C GLU A 12 -18.37 20.72 -21.14
N GLU A 13 -18.62 19.41 -21.11
CA GLU A 13 -19.54 18.72 -22.01
C GLU A 13 -20.99 19.20 -21.83
N HIS A 14 -21.67 19.45 -22.95
CA HIS A 14 -23.03 20.00 -23.00
C HIS A 14 -23.96 19.18 -23.90
N ASP A 15 -23.60 17.93 -24.18
CA ASP A 15 -24.29 17.04 -25.13
C ASP A 15 -25.59 16.42 -24.58
N GLY A 16 -26.12 16.95 -23.47
CA GLY A 16 -27.45 16.59 -22.95
C GLY A 16 -27.52 16.42 -21.44
N ILE A 17 -28.59 15.76 -20.98
CA ILE A 17 -28.84 15.47 -19.57
C ILE A 17 -27.91 14.33 -19.11
N ILE A 18 -27.30 14.48 -17.94
CA ILE A 18 -26.42 13.44 -17.38
C ILE A 18 -27.20 12.15 -17.12
N SER A 19 -26.64 11.02 -17.54
CA SER A 19 -27.23 9.71 -17.29
C SER A 19 -26.68 9.12 -16.00
N LEU A 20 -27.57 8.72 -15.09
CA LEU A 20 -27.19 8.08 -13.83
C LEU A 20 -27.16 6.55 -13.98
N PRO A 21 -26.43 5.83 -13.10
CA PRO A 21 -26.49 4.37 -13.01
C PRO A 21 -27.93 3.86 -12.87
N THR A 22 -28.25 2.71 -13.48
CA THR A 22 -29.62 2.16 -13.51
C THR A 22 -30.11 1.69 -12.15
N ASP A 23 -29.21 1.47 -11.20
CA ASP A 23 -29.49 1.11 -9.80
C ASP A 23 -29.60 2.33 -8.86
N ALA A 24 -29.45 3.55 -9.38
CA ALA A 24 -29.62 4.78 -8.62
C ALA A 24 -31.05 4.89 -8.07
N LYS A 25 -31.18 4.91 -6.74
CA LYS A 25 -32.48 5.03 -6.08
C LYS A 25 -33.06 6.43 -6.26
N ILE A 26 -34.27 6.51 -6.80
CA ILE A 26 -35.02 7.76 -6.96
C ILE A 26 -35.13 8.48 -5.61
N GLY A 27 -34.84 9.78 -5.61
CA GLY A 27 -34.82 10.62 -4.41
C GLY A 27 -33.48 10.67 -3.67
N SER A 28 -32.48 9.88 -4.09
CA SER A 28 -31.12 9.98 -3.54
C SER A 28 -30.44 11.27 -3.97
N SER A 29 -29.51 11.77 -3.14
CA SER A 29 -28.64 12.89 -3.51
C SER A 29 -27.82 12.54 -4.75
N ALA A 30 -27.84 13.40 -5.76
CA ALA A 30 -27.04 13.22 -6.97
C ALA A 30 -25.54 13.20 -6.66
N ALA A 31 -25.09 13.98 -5.68
CA ALA A 31 -23.68 13.98 -5.24
C ALA A 31 -23.24 12.61 -4.71
N LEU A 32 -24.08 11.95 -3.91
CA LEU A 32 -23.79 10.60 -3.40
C LEU A 32 -23.80 9.55 -4.51
N VAL A 33 -24.75 9.63 -5.45
CA VAL A 33 -24.85 8.69 -6.57
C VAL A 33 -23.64 8.79 -7.50
N LEU A 34 -23.11 10.00 -7.68
CA LEU A 34 -21.96 10.28 -8.53
C LEU A 34 -20.61 10.16 -7.79
N GLY A 35 -20.62 9.87 -6.48
CA GLY A 35 -19.40 9.78 -5.66
C GLY A 35 -18.67 11.13 -5.50
N LEU A 36 -19.41 12.23 -5.51
CA LEU A 36 -18.90 13.60 -5.41
C LEU A 36 -18.92 14.12 -3.96
N ASP A 37 -19.18 13.25 -3.00
CA ASP A 37 -19.19 13.54 -1.57
C ASP A 37 -17.81 13.36 -0.90
N ASP A 38 -16.78 12.96 -1.67
CA ASP A 38 -15.43 12.82 -1.17
C ASP A 38 -14.79 14.20 -0.89
N PRO A 39 -14.37 14.51 0.34
CA PRO A 39 -13.78 15.81 0.66
C PRO A 39 -12.43 16.01 -0.04
N ILE A 40 -12.28 17.15 -0.71
CA ILE A 40 -11.00 17.57 -1.28
C ILE A 40 -10.24 18.39 -0.23
N ILE A 41 -9.05 17.92 0.14
CA ILE A 41 -8.17 18.60 1.10
C ILE A 41 -6.99 19.17 0.34
N GLU A 42 -6.92 20.50 0.27
CA GLU A 42 -5.77 21.22 -0.27
C GLU A 42 -4.75 21.47 0.85
N ILE A 43 -3.49 21.10 0.61
CA ILE A 43 -2.42 21.19 1.61
C ILE A 43 -1.28 22.02 1.03
N GLU A 44 -0.93 23.10 1.72
CA GLU A 44 0.26 23.88 1.41
C GLU A 44 1.49 23.18 1.98
N VAL A 45 2.34 22.63 1.11
CA VAL A 45 3.53 21.87 1.50
C VAL A 45 4.71 22.82 1.72
N THR A 46 5.28 22.80 2.93
CA THR A 46 6.47 23.59 3.24
C THR A 46 7.75 22.94 2.67
N PRO A 47 8.80 23.72 2.33
CA PRO A 47 10.01 23.18 1.68
C PRO A 47 10.75 22.10 2.49
N ASN A 48 10.61 22.09 3.81
CA ASN A 48 11.18 21.08 4.71
C ASN A 48 10.36 19.77 4.79
N ARG A 49 9.21 19.67 4.09
CA ARG A 49 8.30 18.53 4.07
C ARG A 49 8.04 18.01 2.66
N GLY A 50 9.10 17.82 1.88
CA GLY A 50 9.00 17.26 0.52
C GLY A 50 8.37 15.87 0.46
N ASP A 51 8.31 15.13 1.58
CA ASP A 51 7.59 13.87 1.69
C ASP A 51 6.07 14.02 1.58
N TRP A 52 5.51 15.20 1.85
CA TRP A 52 4.08 15.49 1.74
C TRP A 52 3.62 15.76 0.30
N SER A 53 4.53 15.82 -0.67
CA SER A 53 4.20 15.97 -2.10
C SER A 53 3.49 14.75 -2.71
N GLY A 54 3.19 13.72 -1.91
CA GLY A 54 2.40 12.56 -2.33
C GLY A 54 1.55 12.00 -1.19
N VAL A 55 0.54 11.22 -1.56
CA VAL A 55 -0.46 10.65 -0.63
C VAL A 55 0.20 9.83 0.51
N TYR A 56 1.31 9.15 0.23
CA TYR A 56 1.98 8.31 1.23
C TYR A 56 2.55 9.11 2.42
N GLY A 57 3.18 10.26 2.18
CA GLY A 57 3.74 11.06 3.28
C GLY A 57 2.66 11.61 4.20
N ILE A 58 1.57 12.09 3.60
CA ILE A 58 0.38 12.56 4.33
C ILE A 58 -0.24 11.40 5.13
N ALA A 59 -0.50 10.25 4.49
CA ALA A 59 -1.07 9.09 5.15
C ALA A 59 -0.16 8.53 6.27
N ARG A 60 1.16 8.62 6.11
CA ARG A 60 2.13 8.22 7.13
C ARG A 60 2.04 9.09 8.37
N ASP A 61 1.94 10.40 8.19
CA ASP A 61 1.83 11.35 9.30
C ASP A 61 0.46 11.24 9.99
N LEU A 62 -0.63 11.07 9.23
CA LEU A 62 -1.96 10.77 9.78
C LEU A 62 -1.96 9.47 10.59
N ALA A 63 -1.32 8.41 10.10
CA ALA A 63 -1.19 7.17 10.86
C ALA A 63 -0.38 7.38 12.16
N ALA A 64 0.65 8.24 12.14
CA ALA A 64 1.43 8.58 13.32
C ALA A 64 0.63 9.40 14.36
N THR A 65 -0.37 10.18 13.94
CA THR A 65 -1.30 10.85 14.85
C THR A 65 -2.43 9.95 15.35
N GLY A 66 -2.46 8.68 14.92
CA GLY A 66 -3.49 7.70 15.30
C GLY A 66 -4.71 7.69 14.38
N ILE A 67 -4.67 8.42 13.27
CA ILE A 67 -5.75 8.42 12.26
C ILE A 67 -5.46 7.32 11.23
N GLY A 68 -6.24 6.23 11.32
CA GLY A 68 -6.15 5.10 10.39
C GLY A 68 -4.90 4.24 10.59
N THR A 69 -4.59 3.40 9.59
CA THR A 69 -3.42 2.50 9.61
C THR A 69 -2.68 2.58 8.29
N LEU A 70 -1.35 2.69 8.34
CA LEU A 70 -0.53 2.75 7.13
C LEU A 70 -0.42 1.36 6.49
N ARG A 71 -0.99 1.19 5.29
CA ARG A 71 -0.83 -0.02 4.47
C ARG A 71 0.48 0.03 3.66
N TRP A 72 1.60 0.06 4.38
CA TRP A 72 2.93 0.28 3.81
C TRP A 72 3.36 -0.75 2.76
N LEU A 73 2.87 -1.99 2.84
CA LEU A 73 3.20 -3.06 1.88
C LEU A 73 2.70 -2.75 0.45
N ILE A 74 1.67 -1.90 0.31
CA ILE A 74 1.14 -1.50 -1.00
C ILE A 74 2.16 -0.66 -1.78
N ASN A 75 2.96 0.13 -1.05
CA ASN A 75 4.01 0.99 -1.61
C ASN A 75 5.40 0.37 -1.49
N ALA A 76 5.49 -0.93 -1.17
CA ALA A 76 6.75 -1.63 -1.18
C ALA A 76 7.40 -1.55 -2.58
N PRO A 77 8.74 -1.39 -2.67
CA PRO A 77 9.45 -1.52 -3.93
C PRO A 77 9.05 -2.82 -4.62
N LYS A 78 8.75 -2.74 -5.92
CA LYS A 78 8.35 -3.92 -6.70
C LYS A 78 9.56 -4.43 -7.47
N ILE A 79 9.80 -5.73 -7.39
CA ILE A 79 10.80 -6.42 -8.17
C ILE A 79 10.10 -7.06 -9.35
N LYS A 80 10.68 -6.87 -10.54
CA LYS A 80 10.26 -7.54 -11.77
C LYS A 80 11.29 -8.60 -12.11
N ALA A 81 10.83 -9.82 -12.32
CA ALA A 81 11.67 -10.93 -12.75
C ALA A 81 11.04 -11.61 -13.96
N THR A 82 11.86 -11.89 -14.97
CA THR A 82 11.44 -12.75 -16.08
C THR A 82 11.60 -14.19 -15.64
N VAL A 83 10.51 -14.94 -15.66
CA VAL A 83 10.47 -16.37 -15.37
C VAL A 83 10.01 -17.13 -16.61
N VAL A 84 10.17 -18.45 -16.59
CA VAL A 84 9.67 -19.34 -17.63
C VAL A 84 8.38 -19.98 -17.13
N ASP A 85 7.30 -19.87 -17.91
CA ASP A 85 6.02 -20.50 -17.58
C ASP A 85 6.03 -22.01 -17.87
N MET A 86 4.94 -22.69 -17.51
CA MET A 86 4.78 -24.14 -17.74
C MET A 86 4.79 -24.57 -19.22
N ARG A 87 4.73 -23.61 -20.15
CA ARG A 87 4.77 -23.83 -21.61
C ARG A 87 6.15 -23.50 -22.19
N GLY A 88 7.13 -23.11 -21.36
CA GLY A 88 8.46 -22.71 -21.80
C GLY A 88 8.54 -21.26 -22.31
N MET A 89 7.49 -20.45 -22.13
CA MET A 89 7.47 -19.06 -22.59
C MET A 89 7.95 -18.10 -21.50
N PRO A 90 8.68 -17.03 -21.85
CA PRO A 90 9.07 -16.01 -20.89
C PRO A 90 7.83 -15.21 -20.42
N CYS A 91 7.70 -15.05 -19.11
CA CYS A 91 6.67 -14.24 -18.46
C CYS A 91 7.32 -13.30 -17.45
N VAL A 92 6.81 -12.07 -17.34
CA VAL A 92 7.28 -11.12 -16.33
C VAL A 92 6.39 -11.21 -15.10
N ILE A 93 6.97 -11.64 -13.98
CA ILE A 93 6.31 -11.57 -12.68
C ILE A 93 6.72 -10.28 -11.99
N THR A 94 5.72 -9.57 -11.45
CA THR A 94 5.94 -8.43 -10.55
C THR A 94 5.54 -8.83 -9.14
N ALA A 95 6.48 -8.75 -8.20
CA ALA A 95 6.26 -9.07 -6.79
C ALA A 95 6.77 -7.92 -5.91
N PRO A 96 6.21 -7.72 -4.70
CA PRO A 96 6.84 -6.83 -3.72
C PRO A 96 8.24 -7.38 -3.37
N ASP A 97 9.15 -6.47 -3.01
CA ASP A 97 10.49 -6.85 -2.55
C ASP A 97 10.36 -7.86 -1.39
N PRO A 98 10.97 -9.05 -1.50
CA PRO A 98 10.80 -10.14 -0.54
C PRO A 98 11.30 -9.76 0.86
N ARG A 99 12.22 -8.81 0.99
CA ARG A 99 12.64 -8.26 2.28
C ARG A 99 11.50 -7.52 2.97
N CYS A 100 10.69 -6.77 2.21
CA CYS A 100 9.49 -6.12 2.73
C CYS A 100 8.53 -7.15 3.33
N PHE A 101 8.33 -8.26 2.60
CA PHE A 101 7.45 -9.32 3.05
C PHE A 101 7.96 -9.98 4.34
N ALA A 102 9.25 -10.31 4.41
CA ALA A 102 9.87 -10.92 5.58
C ALA A 102 9.76 -10.02 6.82
N VAL A 103 10.18 -8.76 6.70
CA VAL A 103 10.10 -7.76 7.78
C VAL A 103 8.65 -7.56 8.25
N HIS A 104 7.69 -7.49 7.30
CA HIS A 104 6.28 -7.34 7.64
C HIS A 104 5.72 -8.51 8.44
N LYS A 105 6.00 -9.73 7.97
CA LYS A 105 5.50 -10.95 8.60
C LYS A 105 6.07 -11.13 9.99
N MET A 106 7.32 -10.75 10.20
CA MET A 106 7.92 -10.74 11.53
C MET A 106 7.20 -9.77 12.45
N TRP A 107 7.03 -8.51 12.04
CA TRP A 107 6.34 -7.52 12.84
C TRP A 107 4.89 -7.93 13.17
N LEU A 108 4.16 -8.48 12.20
CA LEU A 108 2.80 -8.99 12.39
C LEU A 108 2.73 -10.10 13.44
N SER A 109 3.74 -10.96 13.50
CA SER A 109 3.80 -12.05 14.47
C SER A 109 3.89 -11.54 15.92
N LYS A 110 4.44 -10.34 16.12
CA LYS A 110 4.62 -9.70 17.43
C LYS A 110 3.42 -8.85 17.88
N GLN A 111 2.42 -8.59 17.02
CA GLN A 111 1.27 -7.73 17.37
C GLN A 111 0.31 -8.38 18.37
N GLU A 112 -0.16 -7.62 19.35
CA GLU A 112 -1.05 -8.10 20.41
C GLU A 112 -2.39 -8.61 19.86
N GLY A 113 -3.01 -7.88 18.94
CA GLY A 113 -4.31 -8.23 18.34
C GLY A 113 -4.28 -9.35 17.29
N ARG A 114 -3.12 -9.99 17.04
CA ARG A 114 -3.00 -11.05 16.03
C ARG A 114 -3.43 -12.41 16.60
N ASN A 115 -4.23 -13.16 15.83
CA ASN A 115 -4.66 -14.51 16.22
C ASN A 115 -3.44 -15.39 16.59
N PRO A 116 -3.42 -16.02 17.78
CA PRO A 116 -2.28 -16.83 18.26
C PRO A 116 -1.82 -17.92 17.28
N GLN A 117 -2.76 -18.60 16.62
CA GLN A 117 -2.44 -19.64 15.63
C GLN A 117 -1.76 -19.08 14.38
N LYS A 118 -2.01 -17.80 14.05
CA LYS A 118 -1.39 -17.13 12.90
C LYS A 118 -0.01 -16.58 13.23
N LYS A 119 0.27 -16.23 14.49
CA LYS A 119 1.58 -15.68 14.92
C LYS A 119 2.74 -16.62 14.56
N GLY A 120 2.63 -17.90 14.88
CA GLY A 120 3.66 -18.89 14.57
C GLY A 120 3.90 -19.04 13.06
N LYS A 121 2.82 -19.07 12.26
CA LYS A 121 2.91 -19.13 10.79
C LYS A 121 3.53 -17.87 10.21
N ASP A 122 3.15 -16.70 10.69
CA ASP A 122 3.70 -15.43 10.23
C ASP A 122 5.20 -15.35 10.51
N ARG A 123 5.65 -15.76 11.72
CA ARG A 123 7.08 -15.84 12.06
C ARG A 123 7.83 -16.83 11.16
N ALA A 124 7.32 -18.04 10.98
CA ALA A 124 7.97 -19.04 10.12
C ALA A 124 8.09 -18.56 8.67
N GLN A 125 7.06 -17.91 8.13
CA GLN A 125 7.09 -17.31 6.79
C GLN A 125 8.15 -16.21 6.69
N ALA A 126 8.30 -15.37 7.71
CA ALA A 126 9.30 -14.32 7.73
C ALA A 126 10.72 -14.89 7.65
N LEU A 127 11.02 -15.91 8.48
CA LEU A 127 12.33 -16.54 8.55
C LEU A 127 12.68 -17.29 7.25
N ILE A 128 11.76 -18.11 6.73
CA ILE A 128 11.97 -18.86 5.48
C ILE A 128 12.26 -17.90 4.32
N VAL A 129 11.49 -16.82 4.20
CA VAL A 129 11.70 -15.84 3.12
C VAL A 129 13.05 -15.13 3.30
N ALA A 130 13.43 -14.78 4.52
CA ALA A 130 14.73 -14.15 4.78
C ALA A 130 15.90 -15.08 4.42
N GLU A 131 15.79 -16.37 4.74
CA GLU A 131 16.78 -17.40 4.37
C GLU A 131 16.88 -17.55 2.85
N LEU A 132 15.74 -17.70 2.15
CA LEU A 132 15.71 -17.77 0.69
C LEU A 132 16.31 -16.53 0.02
N VAL A 133 16.07 -15.35 0.59
CA VAL A 133 16.67 -14.10 0.09
C VAL A 133 18.19 -14.12 0.26
N ARG A 134 18.70 -14.56 1.41
CA ARG A 134 20.15 -14.67 1.65
C ARG A 134 20.81 -15.68 0.71
N GLU A 135 20.17 -16.83 0.48
CA GLU A 135 20.73 -17.91 -0.35
C GLU A 135 20.64 -17.61 -1.85
N TYR A 136 19.48 -17.17 -2.33
CA TYR A 136 19.19 -17.08 -3.77
C TYR A 136 19.20 -15.65 -4.33
N LEU A 137 19.14 -14.62 -3.48
CA LEU A 137 19.07 -13.21 -3.90
C LEU A 137 20.11 -12.35 -3.16
N PRO A 138 21.42 -12.63 -3.33
CA PRO A 138 22.50 -11.95 -2.58
C PRO A 138 22.58 -10.43 -2.84
N MET A 139 21.93 -9.96 -3.90
CA MET A 139 21.79 -8.54 -4.24
C MET A 139 20.84 -7.78 -3.30
N LEU A 140 19.94 -8.50 -2.62
CA LEU A 140 18.92 -7.94 -1.73
C LEU A 140 19.29 -8.21 -0.27
N LYS A 141 20.25 -7.46 0.25
CA LYS A 141 20.75 -7.67 1.61
C LYS A 141 19.83 -7.05 2.66
N PHE A 142 19.90 -7.57 3.88
CA PHE A 142 19.24 -7.01 5.07
C PHE A 142 20.14 -6.01 5.81
N GLU A 143 20.86 -5.15 5.07
CA GLU A 143 21.71 -4.12 5.65
C GLU A 143 20.88 -2.87 6.03
N PRO A 144 21.15 -2.18 7.16
CA PRO A 144 20.37 -1.02 7.60
C PRO A 144 20.20 0.05 6.52
N GLU A 145 21.24 0.32 5.72
CA GLU A 145 21.23 1.23 4.56
C GLU A 145 20.13 0.90 3.56
N GLN A 146 19.95 -0.39 3.27
CA GLN A 146 19.00 -0.88 2.27
C GLN A 146 17.59 -1.03 2.84
N LEU A 147 17.45 -0.97 4.16
CA LEU A 147 16.18 -1.12 4.87
C LEU A 147 15.60 0.23 5.37
N ARG A 148 16.27 1.37 5.10
CA ARG A 148 15.84 2.72 5.55
C ARG A 148 14.43 3.13 5.08
N MET A 149 13.91 2.47 4.04
CA MET A 149 12.55 2.68 3.53
C MET A 149 11.46 2.14 4.45
N PHE A 150 11.80 1.27 5.42
CA PHE A 150 10.85 0.71 6.36
C PHE A 150 10.68 1.59 7.61
N PRO A 151 9.45 1.71 8.14
CA PRO A 151 9.23 2.22 9.49
C PRO A 151 10.14 1.57 10.54
N LYS A 152 10.76 2.40 11.40
CA LYS A 152 11.70 1.93 12.44
C LYS A 152 11.12 0.81 13.31
N ALA A 153 9.85 0.91 13.71
CA ALA A 153 9.16 -0.11 14.50
C ALA A 153 9.12 -1.49 13.83
N LEU A 154 9.15 -1.57 12.50
CA LEU A 154 9.26 -2.85 11.79
C LEU A 154 10.67 -3.40 11.85
N LEU A 155 11.68 -2.54 11.71
CA LEU A 155 13.09 -2.91 11.72
C LEU A 155 13.52 -3.42 13.08
N ASP A 156 13.14 -2.71 14.15
CA ASP A 156 13.41 -3.12 15.54
C ASP A 156 12.81 -4.51 15.83
N SER A 157 11.67 -4.82 15.21
CA SER A 157 11.03 -6.14 15.36
C SER A 157 11.77 -7.26 14.64
N PHE A 158 12.61 -6.94 13.66
CA PHE A 158 13.29 -7.89 12.78
C PHE A 158 14.77 -8.05 13.12
N SER A 159 15.43 -7.00 13.61
CA SER A 159 16.85 -7.00 13.98
C SER A 159 17.20 -8.06 15.02
N ASP A 160 16.35 -8.24 16.04
CA ASP A 160 16.57 -9.23 17.10
C ASP A 160 16.68 -10.67 16.58
N GLU A 161 16.07 -10.98 15.43
CA GLU A 161 16.10 -12.32 14.84
C GLU A 161 17.16 -12.46 13.75
N LEU A 162 17.50 -11.38 13.04
CA LEU A 162 18.59 -11.38 12.05
C LEU A 162 19.96 -11.67 12.66
N ASP A 163 20.22 -11.19 13.87
CA ASP A 163 21.48 -11.44 14.59
C ASP A 163 21.61 -12.91 15.04
N HIS A 164 20.51 -13.67 15.00
CA HIS A 164 20.42 -15.07 15.37
C HIS A 164 20.25 -16.03 14.17
N MET A 165 20.28 -15.52 12.94
CA MET A 165 20.18 -16.28 11.68
C MET A 165 21.49 -16.29 10.90
#